data_AF-A0A9X1MHS1-F1
#
_entry.id   AF-A0A9X1MHS1-F1
#
_cell.length_a   1.000
_cell.length_b   1.000
_cell.length_c   1.000
_cell.angle_alpha   90.00
_cell.angle_beta   90.00
_cell.angle_gamma   90.00
#
_symmetry.space_group_name_H-M   'P 1'
#
loop_
_entity.id
_entity.type
_entity.pdbx_description
1 polymer ?
#
loop_
_entity_poly.entity_id
_entity_poly.type
_entity_poly.pdbx_seq_one_letter_code
_entity_poly.pdbx_strand_id
1 'polypeptide(L)'
;MRTSQIAATCILFCGLVSVVWAQKDASDAKEQPPEKSEVRKLSDQHPIWFDRGRKMVIADGEICLRKGTLEMFACLQGTKEHESIVSVPIKAMMLHAGLIAIGAQQGTPVKFSPEFKPASGEEIAIYVQWKDDKGKTQIANAKDWVRKTGTKDTLDTNWVFAGSYFWNDERNGEKVYTAESGDLVCVSNFPTATLDLPIESSQENANLSYEAFTDRIPPEGTKVRLFFVPKFKKEEAKPAIDEKNPQPIEKPEPMPKEEVKEEPKSETKEEPKTETEVPAAETSEAEKPAEKEVATE
;
A
#
# COMPACT_ATOMS: atom_id res chain seq x y z
N MET A 1 -11.13 79.30 66.96
CA MET A 1 -12.57 79.33 66.64
C MET A 1 -12.75 79.73 65.18
N ARG A 2 -13.75 79.13 64.51
CA ARG A 2 -14.13 79.20 63.08
C ARG A 2 -13.59 78.08 62.18
N THR A 3 -14.30 76.98 62.33
CA THR A 3 -14.78 76.00 61.34
C THR A 3 -15.14 76.59 59.97
N SER A 4 -14.72 75.92 58.89
CA SER A 4 -15.42 75.81 57.61
C SER A 4 -14.95 74.52 56.92
N GLN A 5 -15.79 73.49 56.96
CA GLN A 5 -16.61 72.99 55.84
C GLN A 5 -15.91 71.87 55.05
N ILE A 6 -16.32 70.65 55.38
CA ILE A 6 -16.06 69.41 54.67
C ILE A 6 -16.99 69.40 53.45
N ALA A 7 -16.43 69.28 52.25
CA ALA A 7 -17.16 68.88 51.06
C ALA A 7 -16.51 67.59 50.52
N ALA A 8 -17.30 66.53 50.54
CA ALA A 8 -16.95 65.23 49.99
C ALA A 8 -16.73 65.35 48.47
N THR A 9 -15.64 64.79 47.98
CA THR A 9 -15.46 64.49 46.55
C THR A 9 -15.04 63.04 46.42
N CYS A 10 -15.98 62.23 45.97
CA CYS A 10 -15.76 60.85 45.55
C CYS A 10 -14.74 60.83 44.40
N ILE A 11 -13.59 60.22 44.62
CA ILE A 11 -12.70 59.78 43.55
C ILE A 11 -12.66 58.25 43.62
N LEU A 12 -13.54 57.62 42.84
CA LEU A 12 -13.42 56.22 42.44
C LEU A 12 -12.14 56.09 41.61
N PHE A 13 -11.08 55.56 42.22
CA PHE A 13 -9.91 55.10 41.49
C PHE A 13 -10.28 53.81 40.74
N CYS A 14 -10.73 53.97 39.49
CA CYS A 14 -10.68 52.90 38.50
C CYS A 14 -9.21 52.58 38.23
N GLY A 15 -8.66 51.62 38.96
CA GLY A 15 -7.39 51.00 38.61
C GLY A 15 -7.54 50.28 37.27
N LEU A 16 -6.98 50.86 36.20
CA LEU A 16 -6.68 50.12 34.98
C LEU A 16 -5.70 49.00 35.35
N VAL A 17 -6.21 47.78 35.51
CA VAL A 17 -5.40 46.57 35.44
C VAL A 17 -5.09 46.38 33.96
N SER A 18 -3.94 46.89 33.51
CA SER A 18 -3.39 46.51 32.21
C SER A 18 -3.04 45.03 32.28
N VAL A 19 -3.94 44.19 31.76
CA VAL A 19 -3.65 42.80 31.41
C VAL A 19 -2.66 42.86 30.26
N VAL A 20 -1.36 42.86 30.58
CA VAL A 20 -0.33 42.57 29.59
C VAL A 20 -0.45 41.08 29.32
N TRP A 21 -1.13 40.75 28.23
CA TRP A 21 -1.11 39.42 27.66
C TRP A 21 0.36 39.08 27.38
N ALA A 22 0.87 38.09 28.10
CA ALA A 22 2.12 37.45 27.75
C ALA A 22 1.90 36.75 26.41
N GLN A 23 2.23 37.46 25.31
CA GLN A 23 2.53 36.86 24.03
C GLN A 23 3.76 35.98 24.27
N LYS A 24 3.50 34.71 24.61
CA LYS A 24 4.53 33.69 24.64
C LYS A 24 4.90 33.45 23.19
N ASP A 25 6.02 34.03 22.80
CA ASP A 25 6.68 33.80 21.53
C ASP A 25 6.64 32.30 21.22
N ALA A 26 5.96 31.97 20.11
CA ALA A 26 6.12 30.70 19.44
C ALA A 26 7.56 30.66 18.95
N SER A 27 8.45 30.16 19.81
CA SER A 27 9.87 30.03 19.51
C SER A 27 10.02 29.19 18.26
N ASP A 28 10.71 29.75 17.28
CA ASP A 28 11.26 29.09 16.11
C ASP A 28 11.89 27.74 16.50
N ALA A 29 11.12 26.67 16.37
CA ALA A 29 11.68 25.32 16.34
C ALA A 29 12.48 25.25 15.04
N LYS A 30 13.80 25.38 15.14
CA LYS A 30 14.72 25.12 14.03
C LYS A 30 14.37 23.76 13.43
N GLU A 31 13.76 23.78 12.25
CA GLU A 31 13.41 22.60 11.49
C GLU A 31 14.69 21.83 11.18
N GLN A 32 14.91 20.72 11.87
CA GLN A 32 16.07 19.89 11.61
C GLN A 32 15.93 19.30 10.19
N PRO A 33 16.97 19.38 9.36
CA PRO A 33 16.92 18.83 8.01
C PRO A 33 16.68 17.31 8.08
N PRO A 34 15.99 16.72 7.08
CA PRO A 34 15.77 15.28 7.03
C PRO A 34 17.11 14.54 7.13
N GLU A 35 17.14 13.42 7.85
CA GLU A 35 18.33 12.60 8.02
C GLU A 35 18.96 12.23 6.66
N LYS A 36 20.29 12.15 6.63
CA LYS A 36 21.05 11.84 5.41
C LYS A 36 20.65 10.44 4.91
N SER A 37 20.21 10.36 3.65
CA SER A 37 19.86 9.09 2.97
C SER A 37 21.00 8.06 3.05
N GLU A 38 20.67 6.84 3.52
CA GLU A 38 21.56 5.68 3.61
C GLU A 38 20.87 4.41 3.06
N VAL A 39 20.55 4.44 1.76
CA VAL A 39 19.86 3.35 1.08
C VAL A 39 20.78 2.14 0.85
N ARG A 40 20.26 0.94 1.12
CA ARG A 40 20.90 -0.35 0.83
C ARG A 40 19.88 -1.36 0.31
N LYS A 41 20.28 -2.20 -0.63
CA LYS A 41 19.48 -3.35 -1.11
C LYS A 41 19.33 -4.40 -0.01
N LEU A 42 18.13 -4.99 0.08
CA LEU A 42 17.90 -6.22 0.85
C LEU A 42 18.07 -7.48 0.00
N SER A 43 17.97 -7.36 -1.33
CA SER A 43 18.12 -8.47 -2.26
C SER A 43 18.68 -7.99 -3.60
N ASP A 44 19.47 -8.83 -4.25
CA ASP A 44 19.87 -8.64 -5.65
C ASP A 44 18.80 -9.13 -6.64
N GLN A 45 17.84 -9.94 -6.17
CA GLN A 45 16.79 -10.57 -7.00
C GLN A 45 15.43 -9.87 -6.90
N HIS A 46 15.20 -9.11 -5.83
CA HIS A 46 13.92 -8.46 -5.56
C HIS A 46 14.11 -6.95 -5.41
N PRO A 47 13.15 -6.13 -5.90
CA PRO A 47 13.27 -4.68 -5.86
C PRO A 47 12.86 -4.15 -4.49
N ILE A 48 13.69 -4.42 -3.47
CA ILE A 48 13.47 -4.00 -2.10
C ILE A 48 14.76 -3.51 -1.43
N TRP A 49 14.62 -2.40 -0.73
CA TRP A 49 15.70 -1.66 -0.07
C TRP A 49 15.26 -1.18 1.30
N PHE A 50 16.22 -0.73 2.09
CA PHE A 50 15.98 0.03 3.31
C PHE A 50 16.90 1.24 3.37
N ASP A 51 16.41 2.32 3.96
CA ASP A 51 17.15 3.54 4.21
C ASP A 51 17.29 3.73 5.71
N ARG A 52 18.51 3.60 6.23
CA ARG A 52 18.77 3.71 7.67
C ARG A 52 18.75 5.14 8.19
N GLY A 53 19.06 6.11 7.35
CA GLY A 53 19.03 7.52 7.74
C GLY A 53 17.59 8.01 7.70
N ARG A 54 16.91 7.85 6.58
CA ARG A 54 15.50 8.29 6.48
C ARG A 54 14.49 7.32 7.11
N LYS A 55 14.94 6.25 7.77
CA LYS A 55 14.12 5.25 8.46
C LYS A 55 12.94 4.76 7.63
N MET A 56 13.20 4.13 6.49
CA MET A 56 12.11 3.57 5.67
C MET A 56 12.53 2.32 4.93
N VAL A 57 11.56 1.45 4.65
CA VAL A 57 11.71 0.35 3.68
C VAL A 57 11.10 0.81 2.36
N ILE A 58 11.71 0.40 1.25
CA ILE A 58 11.33 0.82 -0.09
C ILE A 58 11.12 -0.44 -0.91
N ALA A 59 10.00 -0.57 -1.61
CA ALA A 59 9.77 -1.67 -2.54
C ALA A 59 9.13 -1.16 -3.83
N ASP A 60 9.53 -1.69 -4.97
CA ASP A 60 8.82 -1.42 -6.23
C ASP A 60 7.70 -2.44 -6.43
N GLY A 61 6.64 -2.01 -7.12
CA GLY A 61 5.47 -2.83 -7.42
C GLY A 61 4.70 -2.28 -8.63
N GLU A 62 3.49 -2.80 -8.82
CA GLU A 62 2.61 -2.44 -9.93
C GLU A 62 1.16 -2.35 -9.45
N ILE A 63 0.38 -1.40 -9.99
CA ILE A 63 -1.07 -1.38 -9.77
C ILE A 63 -1.71 -2.59 -10.46
N CYS A 64 -2.39 -3.44 -9.69
CA CYS A 64 -3.11 -4.61 -10.20
C CYS A 64 -4.63 -4.52 -10.07
N LEU A 65 -5.15 -3.59 -9.27
CA LEU A 65 -6.60 -3.39 -9.12
C LEU A 65 -6.92 -1.92 -8.83
N ARG A 66 -7.92 -1.38 -9.53
CA ARG A 66 -8.43 -0.02 -9.29
C ARG A 66 -9.86 0.04 -8.78
N LYS A 67 -10.58 -1.08 -8.85
CA LYS A 67 -12.00 -1.17 -8.52
C LYS A 67 -12.34 -2.54 -7.95
N GLY A 68 -13.00 -2.55 -6.81
CA GLY A 68 -13.41 -3.77 -6.12
C GLY A 68 -13.24 -3.65 -4.62
N THR A 69 -13.83 -4.60 -3.90
CA THR A 69 -13.59 -4.81 -2.47
C THR A 69 -12.12 -5.21 -2.25
N LEU A 70 -11.55 -4.80 -1.13
CA LEU A 70 -10.16 -5.05 -0.79
C LEU A 70 -10.07 -5.95 0.44
N GLU A 71 -9.22 -6.97 0.35
CA GLU A 71 -8.63 -7.62 1.52
C GLU A 71 -7.26 -7.03 1.84
N MET A 72 -6.55 -6.59 0.81
CA MET A 72 -5.19 -6.05 0.90
C MET A 72 -5.11 -4.67 0.26
N PHE A 73 -4.25 -3.81 0.79
CA PHE A 73 -3.71 -2.70 0.04
C PHE A 73 -2.63 -3.19 -0.95
N ALA A 74 -1.71 -4.02 -0.48
CA ALA A 74 -0.65 -4.61 -1.30
C ALA A 74 -0.46 -6.09 -0.95
N CYS A 75 -0.19 -6.91 -1.97
CA CYS A 75 0.10 -8.34 -1.84
C CYS A 75 1.42 -8.71 -2.55
N LEU A 76 1.84 -9.96 -2.35
CA LEU A 76 2.95 -10.54 -3.12
C LEU A 76 2.49 -10.84 -4.55
N GLN A 77 3.42 -10.73 -5.50
CA GLN A 77 3.12 -11.09 -6.89
C GLN A 77 2.77 -12.58 -7.03
N GLY A 78 1.66 -12.86 -7.71
CA GLY A 78 1.13 -14.19 -7.99
C GLY A 78 0.24 -14.75 -6.88
N THR A 79 -0.31 -13.92 -5.99
CA THR A 79 -1.13 -14.38 -4.85
C THR A 79 -2.54 -13.79 -4.84
N LYS A 80 -2.69 -12.53 -4.44
CA LYS A 80 -3.98 -11.91 -4.05
C LYS A 80 -4.32 -10.68 -4.90
N GLU A 81 -3.83 -10.58 -6.13
CA GLU A 81 -4.02 -9.40 -6.97
C GLU A 81 -5.49 -9.02 -7.24
N HIS A 82 -6.40 -10.01 -7.22
CA HIS A 82 -7.83 -9.80 -7.43
C HIS A 82 -8.54 -9.03 -6.30
N GLU A 83 -7.85 -8.78 -5.19
CA GLU A 83 -8.35 -8.11 -3.98
C GLU A 83 -7.29 -7.17 -3.36
N SER A 84 -6.29 -6.76 -4.17
CA SER A 84 -5.17 -5.93 -3.77
C SER A 84 -4.95 -4.79 -4.76
N ILE A 85 -4.67 -3.57 -4.29
CA ILE A 85 -4.38 -2.44 -5.20
C ILE A 85 -3.00 -2.61 -5.85
N VAL A 86 -1.99 -3.05 -5.08
CA VAL A 86 -0.60 -3.16 -5.52
C VAL A 86 -0.08 -4.59 -5.45
N SER A 87 0.51 -5.09 -6.53
CA SER A 87 1.27 -6.34 -6.58
C SER A 87 2.76 -6.03 -6.41
N VAL A 88 3.43 -6.71 -5.46
CA VAL A 88 4.82 -6.45 -5.09
C VAL A 88 5.67 -7.71 -5.30
N PRO A 89 6.65 -7.71 -6.23
CA PRO A 89 7.47 -8.89 -6.56
C PRO A 89 8.63 -9.11 -5.56
N ILE A 90 8.32 -9.20 -4.28
CA ILE A 90 9.27 -9.44 -3.17
C ILE A 90 8.92 -10.73 -2.43
N LYS A 91 9.71 -11.06 -1.40
CA LYS A 91 9.30 -12.00 -0.33
C LYS A 91 8.83 -11.21 0.88
N ALA A 92 7.76 -11.65 1.54
CA ALA A 92 7.21 -10.95 2.71
C ALA A 92 8.25 -10.85 3.85
N MET A 93 9.10 -11.88 4.02
CA MET A 93 10.22 -11.88 4.96
C MET A 93 11.21 -10.71 4.72
N MET A 94 11.36 -10.25 3.47
CA MET A 94 12.27 -9.13 3.17
C MET A 94 11.72 -7.81 3.70
N LEU A 95 10.40 -7.58 3.57
CA LEU A 95 9.76 -6.39 4.18
C LEU A 95 9.90 -6.44 5.71
N HIS A 96 9.62 -7.60 6.31
CA HIS A 96 9.81 -7.82 7.74
C HIS A 96 11.25 -7.49 8.18
N ALA A 97 12.26 -8.07 7.53
CA ALA A 97 13.65 -7.85 7.86
C ALA A 97 14.08 -6.38 7.67
N GLY A 98 13.57 -5.73 6.62
CA GLY A 98 13.82 -4.31 6.36
C GLY A 98 13.30 -3.41 7.49
N LEU A 99 12.08 -3.68 7.98
CA LEU A 99 11.46 -2.92 9.05
C LEU A 99 12.26 -3.08 10.36
N ILE A 100 12.68 -4.30 10.70
CA ILE A 100 13.57 -4.55 11.83
C ILE A 100 14.91 -3.83 11.66
N ALA A 101 15.50 -3.83 10.46
CA ALA A 101 16.80 -3.22 10.20
C ALA A 101 16.81 -1.69 10.38
N ILE A 102 15.65 -1.02 10.22
CA ILE A 102 15.49 0.41 10.48
C ILE A 102 14.96 0.71 11.89
N GLY A 103 14.77 -0.31 12.73
CA GLY A 103 14.41 -0.19 14.15
C GLY A 103 12.91 -0.27 14.46
N ALA A 104 12.05 -0.59 13.50
CA ALA A 104 10.63 -0.78 13.74
C ALA A 104 10.39 -1.96 14.69
N GLN A 105 9.50 -1.78 15.67
CA GLN A 105 9.13 -2.84 16.61
C GLN A 105 7.99 -3.67 16.06
N GLN A 106 8.23 -4.97 15.90
CA GLN A 106 7.16 -5.93 15.64
C GLN A 106 6.23 -6.02 16.87
N GLY A 107 4.93 -6.09 16.62
CA GLY A 107 3.93 -6.46 17.64
C GLY A 107 3.39 -7.86 17.42
N THR A 108 2.08 -7.96 17.25
CA THR A 108 1.38 -9.25 17.12
C THR A 108 0.30 -9.17 16.04
N PRO A 109 0.10 -10.22 15.23
CA PRO A 109 -1.07 -10.33 14.38
C PRO A 109 -2.39 -10.32 15.16
N VAL A 110 -3.48 -10.08 14.44
CA VAL A 110 -4.84 -10.16 14.99
C VAL A 110 -5.13 -11.54 15.59
N LYS A 111 -5.94 -11.55 16.64
CA LYS A 111 -6.50 -12.77 17.25
C LYS A 111 -8.02 -12.64 17.28
N PHE A 112 -8.75 -13.57 16.67
CA PHE A 112 -10.22 -13.54 16.67
C PHE A 112 -10.85 -14.26 17.86
N SER A 113 -10.23 -15.34 18.34
CA SER A 113 -10.79 -16.22 19.37
C SER A 113 -9.74 -16.59 20.42
N PRO A 114 -10.10 -16.75 21.71
CA PRO A 114 -11.44 -16.64 22.29
C PRO A 114 -11.94 -15.20 22.52
N GLU A 115 -11.06 -14.20 22.39
CA GLU A 115 -11.37 -12.79 22.51
C GLU A 115 -10.68 -12.06 21.35
N PHE A 116 -11.40 -11.14 20.71
CA PHE A 116 -10.83 -10.32 19.65
C PHE A 116 -9.72 -9.43 20.20
N LYS A 117 -8.53 -9.51 19.60
CA LYS A 117 -7.42 -8.59 19.84
C LYS A 117 -6.91 -8.09 18.49
N PRO A 118 -6.94 -6.77 18.23
CA PRO A 118 -6.47 -6.23 16.97
C PRO A 118 -4.98 -6.51 16.80
N ALA A 119 -4.51 -6.40 15.55
CA ALA A 119 -3.09 -6.39 15.30
C ALA A 119 -2.41 -5.23 16.06
N SER A 120 -1.17 -5.44 16.46
CA SER A 120 -0.35 -4.47 17.18
C SER A 120 1.06 -4.39 16.61
N GLY A 121 1.79 -3.32 16.92
CA GLY A 121 3.17 -3.11 16.49
C GLY A 121 3.48 -1.63 16.30
N GLU A 122 4.66 -1.34 15.76
CA GLU A 122 5.02 0.00 15.30
C GLU A 122 4.05 0.44 14.20
N GLU A 123 3.57 1.68 14.27
CA GLU A 123 2.68 2.24 13.25
C GLU A 123 3.50 2.53 11.98
N ILE A 124 3.02 2.06 10.83
CA ILE A 124 3.69 2.19 9.53
C ILE A 124 2.81 3.01 8.59
N ALA A 125 3.25 4.23 8.27
CA ALA A 125 2.67 5.00 7.18
C ALA A 125 3.21 4.50 5.84
N ILE A 126 2.33 4.35 4.84
CA ILE A 126 2.71 3.87 3.52
C ILE A 126 2.44 4.97 2.51
N TYR A 127 3.44 5.28 1.68
CA TYR A 127 3.33 6.22 0.58
C TYR A 127 3.61 5.53 -0.74
N VAL A 128 2.90 5.95 -1.78
CA VAL A 128 3.05 5.41 -3.13
C VAL A 128 3.52 6.52 -4.05
N GLN A 129 4.61 6.29 -4.76
CA GLN A 129 5.15 7.20 -5.76
C GLN A 129 5.11 6.57 -7.14
N TRP A 130 4.69 7.34 -8.14
CA TRP A 130 4.58 6.89 -9.53
C TRP A 130 4.84 8.04 -10.50
N LYS A 131 4.87 7.72 -11.80
CA LYS A 131 4.90 8.71 -12.88
C LYS A 131 3.50 8.82 -13.48
N ASP A 132 2.98 10.04 -13.59
CA ASP A 132 1.73 10.26 -14.32
C ASP A 132 1.91 10.19 -15.84
N ASP A 133 0.81 10.33 -16.57
CA ASP A 133 0.75 10.35 -18.04
C ASP A 133 1.63 11.44 -18.68
N LYS A 134 2.05 12.44 -17.91
CA LYS A 134 2.94 13.54 -18.33
C LYS A 134 4.38 13.32 -17.87
N GLY A 135 4.70 12.18 -17.27
CA GLY A 135 6.01 11.85 -16.73
C GLY A 135 6.39 12.61 -15.45
N LYS A 136 5.44 13.35 -14.85
CA LYS A 136 5.65 14.04 -13.57
C LYS A 136 5.56 13.02 -12.44
N THR A 137 6.48 13.14 -11.48
CA THR A 137 6.45 12.30 -10.30
C THR A 137 5.30 12.73 -9.39
N GLN A 138 4.45 11.78 -9.04
CA GLN A 138 3.35 11.93 -8.10
C GLN A 138 3.66 11.11 -6.85
N ILE A 139 3.09 11.52 -5.71
CA ILE A 139 3.13 10.76 -4.47
C ILE A 139 1.78 10.88 -3.76
N ALA A 140 1.32 9.81 -3.14
CA ALA A 140 0.09 9.79 -2.36
C ALA A 140 0.26 8.94 -1.10
N ASN A 141 -0.54 9.22 -0.07
CA ASN A 141 -0.66 8.34 1.08
C ASN A 141 -1.53 7.12 0.68
N ALA A 142 -1.09 5.91 1.01
CA ALA A 142 -1.81 4.68 0.68
C ALA A 142 -3.24 4.67 1.26
N LYS A 143 -3.46 5.28 2.43
CA LYS A 143 -4.78 5.40 3.06
C LYS A 143 -5.79 6.13 2.17
N ASP A 144 -5.32 7.09 1.36
CA ASP A 144 -6.17 7.85 0.45
C ASP A 144 -6.73 7.02 -0.70
N TRP A 145 -6.17 5.83 -0.96
CA TRP A 145 -6.60 4.92 -2.02
C TRP A 145 -7.61 3.87 -1.53
N VAL A 146 -7.80 3.79 -0.21
CA VAL A 146 -8.70 2.83 0.44
C VAL A 146 -9.88 3.62 0.99
N ARG A 147 -11.11 3.34 0.52
CA ARG A 147 -12.33 4.00 1.01
C ARG A 147 -13.28 3.04 1.67
N LYS A 148 -14.04 3.52 2.66
CA LYS A 148 -15.14 2.77 3.27
C LYS A 148 -16.24 2.58 2.23
N THR A 149 -16.66 1.35 1.98
CA THR A 149 -17.63 1.00 0.93
C THR A 149 -18.90 1.83 1.06
N GLY A 150 -19.36 2.38 -0.07
CA GLY A 150 -20.57 3.21 -0.12
C GLY A 150 -20.40 4.64 0.40
N THR A 151 -19.21 5.05 0.81
CA THR A 151 -18.91 6.42 1.29
C THR A 151 -17.82 7.10 0.47
N LYS A 152 -17.55 8.37 0.78
CA LYS A 152 -16.36 9.09 0.27
C LYS A 152 -15.20 9.09 1.28
N ASP A 153 -15.39 8.48 2.44
CA ASP A 153 -14.45 8.51 3.54
C ASP A 153 -13.33 7.51 3.27
N THR A 154 -12.10 7.98 3.37
CA THR A 154 -10.90 7.15 3.23
C THR A 154 -10.52 6.50 4.55
N LEU A 155 -9.57 5.57 4.50
CA LEU A 155 -8.98 4.97 5.68
C LEU A 155 -8.36 6.08 6.56
N ASP A 156 -8.67 6.07 7.86
CA ASP A 156 -8.27 7.10 8.82
C ASP A 156 -7.11 6.64 9.75
N THR A 157 -6.76 5.35 9.69
CA THR A 157 -5.66 4.75 10.46
C THR A 157 -4.54 4.23 9.57
N ASN A 158 -3.30 4.27 10.06
CA ASN A 158 -2.19 3.58 9.41
C ASN A 158 -2.17 2.09 9.79
N TRP A 159 -1.34 1.33 9.09
CA TRP A 159 -1.05 -0.06 9.41
C TRP A 159 -0.12 -0.17 10.62
N VAL A 160 -0.09 -1.35 11.23
CA VAL A 160 0.90 -1.71 12.26
C VAL A 160 1.75 -2.88 11.81
N PHE A 161 3.02 -2.88 12.23
CA PHE A 161 3.94 -3.99 11.98
C PHE A 161 3.65 -5.18 12.89
N ALA A 162 2.69 -6.01 12.49
CA ALA A 162 2.30 -7.24 13.18
C ALA A 162 3.38 -8.33 13.07
N GLY A 163 4.02 -8.42 11.90
CA GLY A 163 5.17 -9.26 11.62
C GLY A 163 4.88 -10.76 11.47
N SER A 164 3.63 -11.17 11.28
CA SER A 164 3.22 -12.55 10.97
C SER A 164 3.75 -13.60 11.97
N TYR A 165 3.74 -14.88 11.61
CA TYR A 165 4.36 -15.95 12.38
C TYR A 165 5.07 -16.95 11.48
N PHE A 166 5.86 -17.81 12.11
CA PHE A 166 6.52 -18.91 11.41
C PHE A 166 5.78 -20.21 11.68
N TRP A 167 5.53 -20.96 10.61
CA TRP A 167 5.00 -22.31 10.67
C TRP A 167 6.08 -23.30 10.24
N ASN A 168 6.17 -24.44 10.92
CA ASN A 168 7.07 -25.53 10.50
C ASN A 168 6.26 -26.50 9.67
N ASP A 169 6.66 -26.73 8.42
CA ASP A 169 6.04 -27.72 7.57
C ASP A 169 6.41 -29.12 8.03
N GLU A 170 5.43 -29.88 8.51
CA GLU A 170 5.64 -31.24 9.03
C GLU A 170 6.09 -32.24 7.96
N ARG A 171 5.90 -31.92 6.67
CA ARG A 171 6.26 -32.81 5.55
C ARG A 171 7.75 -32.78 5.24
N ASN A 172 8.38 -31.60 5.33
CA ASN A 172 9.78 -31.41 4.93
C ASN A 172 10.65 -30.71 6.01
N GLY A 173 10.05 -30.27 7.12
CA GLY A 173 10.72 -29.58 8.23
C GLY A 173 11.03 -28.10 7.96
N GLU A 174 10.56 -27.53 6.86
CA GLU A 174 10.87 -26.16 6.47
C GLU A 174 10.11 -25.13 7.32
N LYS A 175 10.82 -24.08 7.74
CA LYS A 175 10.23 -22.98 8.50
C LYS A 175 9.72 -21.92 7.53
N VAL A 176 8.40 -21.84 7.36
CA VAL A 176 7.71 -20.93 6.46
C VAL A 176 7.23 -19.70 7.23
N TYR A 177 7.55 -18.51 6.71
CA TYR A 177 6.92 -17.28 7.17
C TYR A 177 5.52 -17.17 6.57
N THR A 178 4.48 -17.14 7.38
CA THR A 178 3.13 -17.42 6.86
C THR A 178 2.57 -16.34 5.95
N ALA A 179 3.04 -15.09 6.06
CA ALA A 179 2.68 -14.03 5.12
C ALA A 179 3.16 -14.26 3.67
N GLU A 180 4.02 -15.26 3.42
CA GLU A 180 4.41 -15.64 2.05
C GLU A 180 3.21 -16.18 1.22
N SER A 181 2.06 -16.45 1.85
CA SER A 181 0.77 -16.69 1.19
C SER A 181 0.19 -15.47 0.45
N GLY A 182 0.71 -14.25 0.70
CA GLY A 182 0.22 -13.01 0.09
C GLY A 182 -0.29 -11.96 1.08
N ASP A 183 -0.34 -12.27 2.38
CA ASP A 183 -0.87 -11.39 3.44
C ASP A 183 0.15 -10.31 3.84
N LEU A 184 0.47 -9.43 2.89
CA LEU A 184 1.57 -8.45 3.03
C LEU A 184 1.11 -7.16 3.73
N VAL A 185 0.14 -6.43 3.15
CA VAL A 185 -0.42 -5.18 3.69
C VAL A 185 -1.94 -5.27 3.68
N CYS A 186 -2.51 -5.72 4.79
CA CYS A 186 -3.92 -6.07 4.88
C CYS A 186 -4.81 -4.86 5.23
N VAL A 187 -5.99 -4.78 4.64
CA VAL A 187 -7.07 -3.85 5.08
C VAL A 187 -8.22 -4.61 5.75
N SER A 188 -8.29 -5.92 5.54
CA SER A 188 -9.03 -6.87 6.37
C SER A 188 -8.06 -7.60 7.29
N ASN A 189 -8.47 -7.98 8.50
CA ASN A 189 -7.54 -8.53 9.47
C ASN A 189 -7.19 -10.00 9.16
N PHE A 190 -5.90 -10.31 9.10
CA PHE A 190 -5.40 -11.68 8.88
C PHE A 190 -4.40 -12.10 9.98
N PRO A 191 -4.53 -13.30 10.57
CA PRO A 191 -3.56 -13.81 11.56
C PRO A 191 -2.15 -13.99 10.99
N THR A 192 -2.05 -14.07 9.67
CA THR A 192 -0.83 -14.28 8.88
C THR A 192 -0.23 -12.98 8.36
N ALA A 193 -0.83 -11.81 8.64
CA ALA A 193 -0.42 -10.53 8.08
C ALA A 193 0.99 -10.08 8.50
N THR A 194 1.75 -9.49 7.56
CA THR A 194 2.97 -8.73 7.90
C THR A 194 2.61 -7.35 8.43
N LEU A 195 1.82 -6.59 7.69
CA LEU A 195 1.22 -5.32 8.10
C LEU A 195 -0.30 -5.47 8.09
N ASP A 196 -0.96 -5.01 9.15
CA ASP A 196 -2.42 -5.13 9.32
C ASP A 196 -2.99 -3.86 9.97
N LEU A 197 -4.30 -3.68 9.93
CA LEU A 197 -4.97 -2.55 10.59
C LEU A 197 -5.15 -2.82 12.10
N PRO A 198 -4.87 -1.84 12.97
CA PRO A 198 -5.07 -1.95 14.42
C PRO A 198 -6.54 -1.73 14.85
N ILE A 199 -7.48 -2.01 13.96
CA ILE A 199 -8.92 -1.88 14.17
C ILE A 199 -9.61 -3.15 13.67
N GLU A 200 -10.76 -3.46 14.25
CA GLU A 200 -11.57 -4.59 13.81
C GLU A 200 -12.16 -4.31 12.43
N SER A 201 -11.79 -5.15 11.46
CA SER A 201 -12.50 -5.24 10.19
C SER A 201 -13.64 -6.24 10.39
N SER A 202 -14.87 -5.74 10.47
CA SER A 202 -15.99 -6.61 10.79
C SER A 202 -16.32 -7.50 9.58
N GLN A 203 -16.05 -8.80 9.69
CA GLN A 203 -16.60 -9.77 8.73
C GLN A 203 -18.14 -9.84 8.80
N GLU A 204 -18.75 -9.36 9.88
CA GLU A 204 -20.21 -9.41 10.10
C GLU A 204 -20.98 -8.20 9.54
N ASN A 205 -20.29 -7.12 9.14
CA ASN A 205 -20.95 -5.88 8.71
C ASN A 205 -20.45 -5.52 7.31
N ALA A 206 -21.24 -5.87 6.28
CA ALA A 206 -20.94 -5.58 4.88
C ALA A 206 -20.64 -4.08 4.63
N ASN A 207 -21.12 -3.19 5.51
CA ASN A 207 -20.90 -1.74 5.50
C ASN A 207 -19.52 -1.29 6.02
N LEU A 208 -18.71 -2.19 6.61
CA LEU A 208 -17.33 -1.92 7.05
C LEU A 208 -16.29 -2.51 6.09
N SER A 209 -16.73 -2.94 4.90
CA SER A 209 -15.84 -3.32 3.81
C SER A 209 -15.05 -2.10 3.32
N TYR A 210 -13.79 -2.32 2.95
CA TYR A 210 -12.99 -1.34 2.22
C TYR A 210 -13.00 -1.66 0.73
N GLU A 211 -12.97 -0.63 -0.10
CA GLU A 211 -12.87 -0.76 -1.55
C GLU A 211 -11.85 0.23 -2.14
N ALA A 212 -11.38 -0.09 -3.35
CA ALA A 212 -10.44 0.75 -4.07
C ALA A 212 -11.08 2.09 -4.47
N PHE A 213 -10.43 3.20 -4.13
CA PHE A 213 -10.86 4.54 -4.53
C PHE A 213 -10.34 4.86 -5.94
N THR A 214 -11.01 4.31 -6.96
CA THR A 214 -10.63 4.35 -8.38
C THR A 214 -10.10 5.70 -8.87
N ASP A 215 -10.71 6.81 -8.48
CA ASP A 215 -10.35 8.16 -8.95
C ASP A 215 -8.97 8.64 -8.47
N ARG A 216 -8.42 8.01 -7.43
CA ARG A 216 -7.13 8.37 -6.82
C ARG A 216 -6.00 7.42 -7.18
N ILE A 217 -6.33 6.26 -7.75
CA ILE A 217 -5.38 5.20 -8.09
C ILE A 217 -5.02 5.33 -9.57
N PRO A 218 -3.72 5.36 -9.95
CA PRO A 218 -3.32 5.40 -11.35
C PRO A 218 -3.75 4.13 -12.12
N PRO A 219 -3.72 4.12 -13.46
CA PRO A 219 -4.11 2.98 -14.28
C PRO A 219 -3.46 1.66 -13.87
N GLU A 220 -4.15 0.54 -14.09
CA GLU A 220 -3.57 -0.80 -13.91
C GLU A 220 -2.33 -0.96 -14.79
N GLY A 221 -1.32 -1.67 -14.29
CA GLY A 221 0.00 -1.75 -14.93
C GLY A 221 0.95 -0.60 -14.58
N THR A 222 0.49 0.47 -13.94
CA THR A 222 1.38 1.59 -13.55
C THR A 222 2.43 1.08 -12.56
N LYS A 223 3.72 1.30 -12.88
CA LYS A 223 4.83 1.00 -11.97
C LYS A 223 4.84 2.00 -10.81
N VAL A 224 4.92 1.47 -9.60
CA VAL A 224 4.90 2.26 -8.38
C VAL A 224 6.08 1.91 -7.48
N ARG A 225 6.46 2.87 -6.63
CA ARG A 225 7.38 2.67 -5.51
C ARG A 225 6.65 2.92 -4.20
N LEU A 226 6.67 1.92 -3.34
CA LEU A 226 6.14 1.97 -1.98
C LEU A 226 7.24 2.43 -1.03
N PHE A 227 6.89 3.33 -0.11
CA PHE A 227 7.70 3.72 1.04
C PHE A 227 6.97 3.35 2.32
N PHE A 228 7.56 2.45 3.10
CA PHE A 228 7.06 2.04 4.41
C PHE A 228 7.83 2.83 5.47
N VAL A 229 7.15 3.75 6.13
CA VAL A 229 7.74 4.74 7.05
C VAL A 229 7.19 4.50 8.45
N PRO A 230 7.97 3.90 9.38
CA PRO A 230 7.57 3.77 10.77
C PRO A 230 7.36 5.13 11.44
N LYS A 231 6.41 5.20 12.35
CA LYS A 231 6.09 6.38 13.16
C LYS A 231 6.57 6.19 14.61
N PHE A 232 7.86 6.37 14.80
CA PHE A 232 8.48 6.21 16.12
C PHE A 232 7.95 7.24 17.13
N LYS A 233 7.49 6.77 18.28
CA LYS A 233 6.92 7.60 19.36
C LYS A 233 7.87 8.66 19.95
N LYS A 234 9.19 8.55 19.72
CA LYS A 234 10.20 9.37 20.41
C LYS A 234 11.32 9.86 19.49
N GLU A 235 11.05 10.02 18.20
CA GLU A 235 12.05 10.55 17.28
C GLU A 235 11.92 12.07 17.21
N GLU A 236 12.99 12.78 17.59
CA GLU A 236 13.10 14.24 17.46
C GLU A 236 13.46 14.68 16.03
N ALA A 237 13.73 13.71 15.14
CA ALA A 237 14.06 13.95 13.74
C ALA A 237 12.81 14.20 12.91
N LYS A 238 12.92 15.05 11.88
CA LYS A 238 11.83 15.30 10.93
C LYS A 238 11.52 13.99 10.17
N PRO A 239 10.25 13.55 10.08
CA PRO A 239 9.90 12.34 9.35
C PRO A 239 10.31 12.46 7.88
N ALA A 240 10.68 11.33 7.28
CA ALA A 240 11.17 11.29 5.90
C ALA A 240 10.15 11.78 4.87
N ILE A 241 8.86 11.65 5.17
CA ILE A 241 7.76 12.17 4.38
C ILE A 241 6.80 12.88 5.34
N ASP A 242 6.49 14.14 5.05
CA ASP A 242 5.46 14.89 5.77
C ASP A 242 4.08 14.40 5.34
N GLU A 243 3.31 13.81 6.27
CA GLU A 243 1.97 13.29 6.01
C GLU A 243 1.00 14.38 5.52
N LYS A 244 1.19 15.63 5.94
CA LYS A 244 0.33 16.76 5.53
C LYS A 244 0.64 17.26 4.12
N ASN A 245 1.86 17.02 3.65
CA ASN A 245 2.32 17.52 2.37
C ASN A 245 3.40 16.59 1.79
N PRO A 246 3.05 15.35 1.41
CA PRO A 246 4.03 14.37 0.94
C PRO A 246 4.69 14.89 -0.34
N GLN A 247 6.02 14.94 -0.34
CA GLN A 247 6.81 15.36 -1.51
C GLN A 247 7.46 14.14 -2.16
N PRO A 248 7.51 14.08 -3.51
CA PRO A 248 8.23 13.02 -4.20
C PRO A 248 9.68 12.91 -3.75
N ILE A 249 10.15 11.68 -3.58
CA ILE A 249 11.53 11.38 -3.25
C ILE A 249 12.28 11.13 -4.57
N GLU A 250 13.10 12.11 -4.97
CA GLU A 250 13.80 12.08 -6.27
C GLU A 250 14.94 11.05 -6.35
N LYS A 251 15.54 10.64 -5.22
CA LYS A 251 16.69 9.72 -5.18
C LYS A 251 16.69 8.77 -3.97
N PRO A 252 16.00 7.63 -4.03
CA PRO A 252 16.43 6.45 -3.28
C PRO A 252 17.33 5.55 -4.14
N GLU A 253 16.91 5.29 -5.38
CA GLU A 253 17.57 4.64 -6.53
C GLU A 253 16.73 5.00 -7.80
N PRO A 254 17.17 4.83 -9.06
CA PRO A 254 16.31 5.11 -10.22
C PRO A 254 15.01 4.29 -10.18
N MET A 255 13.88 4.91 -10.55
CA MET A 255 12.59 4.24 -10.65
C MET A 255 12.63 3.17 -11.76
N PRO A 256 11.82 2.10 -11.67
CA PRO A 256 11.61 1.19 -12.80
C PRO A 256 11.16 2.00 -14.02
N LYS A 257 11.85 1.81 -15.15
CA LYS A 257 11.35 2.35 -16.43
C LYS A 257 10.15 1.51 -16.85
N GLU A 258 9.12 2.15 -17.40
CA GLU A 258 8.12 1.41 -18.17
C GLU A 258 8.83 0.72 -19.34
N GLU A 259 8.79 -0.61 -19.39
CA GLU A 259 9.19 -1.34 -20.57
C GLU A 259 8.10 -1.13 -21.62
N VAL A 260 8.44 -0.38 -22.67
CA VAL A 260 7.64 -0.35 -23.90
C VAL A 260 7.65 -1.77 -24.45
N LYS A 261 6.50 -2.46 -24.37
CA LYS A 261 6.32 -3.72 -25.09
C LYS A 261 6.42 -3.42 -26.58
N GLU A 262 7.56 -3.73 -27.19
CA GLU A 262 7.62 -3.87 -28.64
C GLU A 262 6.76 -5.08 -29.01
N GLU A 263 5.66 -4.84 -29.72
CA GLU A 263 4.90 -5.90 -30.37
C GLU A 263 5.84 -6.65 -31.33
N PRO A 264 5.85 -8.00 -31.32
CA PRO A 264 6.65 -8.75 -32.26
C PRO A 264 6.12 -8.48 -33.67
N LYS A 265 6.99 -7.90 -34.52
CA LYS A 265 6.74 -7.79 -35.95
C LYS A 265 6.44 -9.19 -36.50
N SER A 266 5.26 -9.32 -37.07
CA SER A 266 4.86 -10.46 -37.90
C SER A 266 5.88 -10.67 -39.02
N GLU A 267 6.77 -11.65 -38.84
CA GLU A 267 7.54 -12.19 -39.95
C GLU A 267 6.63 -13.13 -40.74
N THR A 268 6.22 -12.65 -41.91
CA THR A 268 5.53 -13.45 -42.91
C THR A 268 6.51 -14.51 -43.42
N LYS A 269 6.32 -15.78 -43.04
CA LYS A 269 7.01 -16.90 -43.68
C LYS A 269 6.38 -17.11 -45.06
N GLU A 270 7.16 -16.84 -46.11
CA GLU A 270 6.92 -17.37 -47.45
C GLU A 270 6.97 -18.91 -47.41
N GLU A 271 5.90 -19.54 -47.88
CA GLU A 271 5.85 -20.98 -48.18
C GLU A 271 6.63 -21.27 -49.47
N PRO A 272 7.44 -22.35 -49.52
CA PRO A 272 7.99 -22.82 -50.78
C PRO A 272 6.93 -23.57 -51.58
N LYS A 273 6.64 -23.07 -52.78
CA LYS A 273 5.86 -23.74 -53.83
C LYS A 273 6.53 -25.05 -54.23
N THR A 274 5.74 -26.13 -54.26
CA THR A 274 6.11 -27.37 -54.97
C THR A 274 4.93 -27.77 -55.86
N GLU A 275 4.98 -27.41 -57.15
CA GLU A 275 4.38 -28.18 -58.25
C GLU A 275 5.41 -29.26 -58.62
N THR A 276 5.13 -30.48 -59.09
CA THR A 276 4.06 -31.05 -59.92
C THR A 276 4.10 -32.57 -59.60
N GLU A 277 3.05 -33.39 -59.72
CA GLU A 277 2.54 -33.94 -60.98
C GLU A 277 1.41 -34.94 -60.68
N VAL A 278 0.37 -34.94 -61.52
CA VAL A 278 -0.82 -35.81 -61.47
C VAL A 278 -0.70 -36.86 -62.59
N PRO A 279 -1.22 -38.08 -62.41
CA PRO A 279 -2.23 -38.58 -63.36
C PRO A 279 -3.43 -39.20 -62.62
N ALA A 280 -4.67 -38.74 -62.89
CA ALA A 280 -5.64 -39.30 -63.86
C ALA A 280 -6.00 -40.78 -63.59
N ALA A 281 -7.23 -41.26 -63.58
CA ALA A 281 -8.61 -40.77 -63.52
C ALA A 281 -9.45 -42.07 -63.41
N GLU A 282 -10.54 -42.12 -62.63
CA GLU A 282 -11.77 -42.84 -63.04
C GLU A 282 -12.90 -42.67 -62.01
N THR A 283 -14.10 -42.68 -62.58
CA THR A 283 -15.43 -42.30 -62.13
C THR A 283 -16.16 -43.38 -61.32
N SER A 284 -17.09 -42.99 -60.42
CA SER A 284 -18.53 -43.36 -60.49
C SER A 284 -19.28 -43.06 -59.16
N GLU A 285 -20.43 -42.38 -59.29
CA GLU A 285 -21.75 -42.64 -58.67
C GLU A 285 -21.85 -42.96 -57.16
N ALA A 286 -22.47 -42.10 -56.33
CA ALA A 286 -23.92 -42.03 -56.03
C ALA A 286 -24.47 -43.24 -55.24
N GLU A 287 -24.78 -43.06 -53.96
CA GLU A 287 -26.09 -43.36 -53.32
C GLU A 287 -26.05 -43.24 -51.78
N LYS A 288 -27.03 -42.49 -51.24
CA LYS A 288 -27.61 -42.67 -49.89
C LYS A 288 -28.51 -43.90 -49.94
N PRO A 289 -28.64 -44.71 -48.88
CA PRO A 289 -29.82 -44.60 -47.98
C PRO A 289 -29.49 -45.13 -46.55
N ALA A 290 -30.35 -45.23 -45.54
CA ALA A 290 -31.64 -44.68 -45.14
C ALA A 290 -31.78 -45.00 -43.64
N GLU A 291 -32.65 -44.26 -42.96
CA GLU A 291 -33.20 -44.54 -41.64
C GLU A 291 -33.73 -45.98 -41.50
N LYS A 292 -33.60 -46.54 -40.29
CA LYS A 292 -34.52 -47.56 -39.79
C LYS A 292 -34.89 -47.26 -38.35
N GLU A 293 -36.10 -46.73 -38.23
CA GLU A 293 -36.97 -46.81 -37.07
C GLU A 293 -37.55 -48.24 -37.00
N VAL A 294 -37.49 -48.89 -35.83
CA VAL A 294 -38.34 -50.05 -35.49
C VAL A 294 -38.72 -49.92 -34.01
N ALA A 295 -40.03 -49.95 -33.77
CA ALA A 295 -40.70 -49.86 -32.48
C ALA A 295 -41.02 -51.25 -31.87
N THR A 296 -41.45 -51.23 -30.60
CA THR A 296 -42.13 -52.25 -29.77
C THR A 296 -41.29 -53.47 -29.33
N GLU A 297 -41.32 -53.95 -28.09
CA GLU A 297 -42.29 -53.88 -26.96
C GLU A 297 -41.78 -53.14 -25.70
#